data_AF-A0A6S7IKP9-F1
#
_entry.id   AF-A0A6S7IKP9-F1
#
_cell.length_a   1.000
_cell.length_b   1.000
_cell.length_c   1.000
_cell.angle_alpha   90.00
_cell.angle_beta   90.00
_cell.angle_gamma   90.00
#
_symmetry.space_group_name_H-M   'P 1'
#
loop_
_entity.id
_entity.type
_entity.pdbx_description
1 polymer ?
#
loop_
_entity_poly.entity_id
_entity_poly.type
_entity_poly.pdbx_seq_one_letter_code
_entity_poly.pdbx_strand_id
1 'polypeptide(L)'
;MAFSLRTLSRLSLKSVVPRHCASTVSKVLPRCMSSMSDIKHDNLKVTKCSTPKDKPTDIGNIEFGAAFTDHMLTIQWSIHNGWENPEIKPYGNISLSPAAKVLHYAVEGFEGMKAYFDSSDGSIRLFRPMENVLRLQRTAERMCLPKFDGDEFLKCLMELVKVDKDWVPKEDSCSLYLRPTFIGTGPTLGVSEANEALLYCILSPVGPYFKTGSFKPVSLMADSRFVRSWHGGCGDSKAGGNYAPTLFAQAEARKRNCEQVLWLYGEDQQITEVGTMNLFIYLENENGEEELVTPPLDGLILPGITRMSMLDLARQWNEFKISERQYTMDDLIKALKEQR
;
A
#
# COMPACT_ATOMS: atom_id res chain seq x y z
N MET A 1 14.38 10.46 15.44
CA MET A 1 13.99 11.56 16.35
C MET A 1 12.48 11.75 16.25
N ALA A 2 11.76 11.54 17.34
CA ALA A 2 10.32 11.74 17.42
C ALA A 2 10.00 13.24 17.61
N PHE A 3 9.12 13.81 16.78
CA PHE A 3 8.69 15.19 16.95
C PHE A 3 7.49 15.27 17.90
N SER A 4 7.70 15.95 19.02
CA SER A 4 6.68 16.41 19.94
C SER A 4 6.06 17.71 19.42
N LEU A 5 4.73 17.77 19.41
CA LEU A 5 3.95 18.95 19.00
C LEU A 5 3.95 19.99 20.11
N ARG A 6 4.63 21.13 19.88
CA ARG A 6 4.25 22.44 20.42
C ARG A 6 4.98 23.58 19.70
N THR A 7 4.16 24.44 19.09
CA THR A 7 4.43 25.86 18.75
C THR A 7 5.46 26.14 17.67
N LEU A 8 5.01 26.71 16.54
CA LEU A 8 5.61 27.91 15.95
C LEU A 8 4.64 28.56 14.96
N SER A 9 4.27 29.78 15.30
CA SER A 9 3.43 30.71 14.56
C SER A 9 4.22 31.49 13.53
N ARG A 10 3.54 31.81 12.41
CA ARG A 10 3.78 32.95 11.50
C ARG A 10 5.14 33.01 10.78
N LEU A 11 5.14 32.62 9.51
CA LEU A 11 5.99 33.22 8.47
C LEU A 11 5.18 33.34 7.17
N SER A 12 5.05 34.58 6.72
CA SER A 12 4.35 34.98 5.50
C SER A 12 5.29 34.84 4.30
N LEU A 13 4.96 33.96 3.35
CA LEU A 13 5.64 33.87 2.06
C LEU A 13 4.89 34.71 1.02
N LYS A 14 5.53 35.80 0.56
CA LYS A 14 5.08 36.59 -0.59
C LYS A 14 5.53 35.87 -1.88
N SER A 15 4.58 35.38 -2.68
CA SER A 15 4.84 34.86 -4.01
C SER A 15 4.85 36.00 -5.04
N VAL A 16 5.96 36.16 -5.76
CA VAL A 16 6.07 37.02 -6.94
C VAL A 16 5.75 36.16 -8.16
N VAL A 17 4.73 36.53 -8.93
CA VAL A 17 4.34 35.89 -10.20
C VAL A 17 4.62 36.86 -11.35
N PRO A 18 5.32 36.46 -12.43
CA PRO A 18 5.40 37.29 -13.63
C PRO A 18 4.15 37.10 -14.50
N ARG A 19 3.61 38.24 -14.95
CA ARG A 19 2.53 38.37 -15.94
C ARG A 19 2.98 37.84 -17.30
N HIS A 20 2.10 37.19 -18.08
CA HIS A 20 1.98 37.38 -19.54
C HIS A 20 0.63 36.86 -20.10
N CYS A 21 0.07 37.68 -20.99
CA CYS A 21 -0.99 37.49 -22.00
C CYS A 21 -2.35 36.87 -21.64
N ALA A 22 -3.35 37.75 -21.66
CA ALA A 22 -4.78 37.43 -21.71
C ALA A 22 -5.20 36.95 -23.11
N SER A 23 -5.97 35.87 -23.17
CA SER A 23 -6.93 35.63 -24.25
C SER A 23 -8.25 35.17 -23.65
N THR A 24 -9.30 35.89 -24.01
CA THR A 24 -10.64 35.81 -23.44
C THR A 24 -11.45 34.74 -24.15
N VAL A 25 -11.81 33.66 -23.47
CA VAL A 25 -12.92 32.79 -23.86
C VAL A 25 -13.83 32.61 -22.65
N SER A 26 -14.90 33.39 -22.64
CA SER A 26 -15.98 33.30 -21.66
C SER A 26 -16.80 32.04 -21.94
N LYS A 27 -16.69 31.03 -21.07
CA LYS A 27 -17.70 29.97 -20.93
C LYS A 27 -18.27 30.06 -19.52
N VAL A 28 -19.47 30.62 -19.45
CA VAL A 28 -20.33 30.61 -18.27
C VAL A 28 -20.75 29.16 -18.00
N LEU A 29 -20.19 28.55 -16.95
CA LEU A 29 -20.69 27.31 -16.37
C LEU A 29 -21.53 27.67 -15.13
N PRO A 30 -22.73 27.07 -14.94
CA PRO A 30 -23.52 27.34 -13.75
C PRO A 30 -22.81 26.76 -12.52
N ARG A 31 -22.53 27.66 -11.59
CA ARG A 31 -21.94 27.40 -10.28
C ARG A 31 -23.01 26.80 -9.37
N CYS A 32 -23.08 25.47 -9.30
CA CYS A 32 -23.73 24.77 -8.19
C CYS A 32 -23.16 23.35 -8.04
N MET A 33 -21.88 23.25 -7.67
CA MET A 33 -21.40 22.07 -6.96
C MET A 33 -21.71 22.35 -5.49
N SER A 34 -22.80 21.80 -4.96
CA SER A 34 -22.83 21.55 -3.51
C SER A 34 -21.59 20.73 -3.23
N SER A 35 -20.72 21.17 -2.32
CA SER A 35 -19.58 20.37 -1.91
C SER A 35 -20.12 19.03 -1.41
N MET A 36 -19.99 17.97 -2.21
CA MET A 36 -20.31 16.62 -1.75
C MET A 36 -19.53 16.40 -0.45
N SER A 37 -20.17 15.81 0.56
CA SER A 37 -19.51 15.56 1.84
C SER A 37 -18.27 14.68 1.61
N ASP A 38 -17.14 15.14 2.14
CA ASP A 38 -15.94 14.32 2.27
C ASP A 38 -15.98 13.55 3.61
N ILE A 39 -15.08 12.59 3.78
CA ILE A 39 -14.91 11.86 5.03
C ILE A 39 -14.62 12.84 6.17
N LYS A 40 -15.31 12.66 7.30
CA LYS A 40 -15.05 13.38 8.54
C LYS A 40 -14.99 12.40 9.71
N HIS A 41 -13.82 12.30 10.32
CA HIS A 41 -13.59 11.49 11.52
C HIS A 41 -14.50 11.91 12.68
N ASP A 42 -14.83 13.20 12.79
CA ASP A 42 -15.71 13.68 13.86
C ASP A 42 -17.14 13.11 13.77
N ASN A 43 -17.53 12.60 12.61
CA ASN A 43 -18.82 11.92 12.40
C ASN A 43 -18.74 10.39 12.57
N LEU A 44 -17.57 9.85 12.97
CA LEU A 44 -17.33 8.43 13.13
C LEU A 44 -18.25 7.82 14.18
N LYS A 45 -19.03 6.81 13.76
CA LYS A 45 -19.85 6.01 14.66
C LYS A 45 -19.12 4.73 15.02
N VAL A 46 -19.09 4.38 16.31
CA VAL A 46 -18.47 3.15 16.81
C VAL A 46 -19.54 2.26 17.41
N THR A 47 -19.73 1.08 16.84
CA THR A 47 -20.59 0.01 17.35
C THR A 47 -19.71 -1.15 17.78
N LYS A 48 -19.62 -1.38 19.10
CA LYS A 48 -18.81 -2.47 19.64
C LYS A 48 -19.51 -3.83 19.46
N CYS A 49 -18.73 -4.88 19.24
CA CYS A 49 -19.23 -6.24 19.24
C CYS A 49 -19.76 -6.63 20.63
N SER A 50 -20.86 -7.38 20.66
CA SER A 50 -21.42 -7.94 21.90
C SER A 50 -20.75 -9.26 22.31
N THR A 51 -20.13 -9.95 21.35
CA THR A 51 -19.49 -11.26 21.50
C THR A 51 -18.09 -11.22 20.86
N PRO A 52 -17.07 -10.78 21.61
CA PRO A 52 -15.68 -10.76 21.13
C PRO A 52 -15.20 -12.17 20.78
N LYS A 53 -14.35 -12.28 19.76
CA LYS A 53 -13.71 -13.54 19.38
C LYS A 53 -12.60 -13.90 20.37
N ASP A 54 -12.30 -15.19 20.44
CA ASP A 54 -11.10 -15.66 21.10
C ASP A 54 -9.86 -15.12 20.36
N LYS A 55 -8.96 -14.50 21.12
CA LYS A 55 -7.69 -14.00 20.58
C LYS A 55 -6.74 -15.19 20.40
N PRO A 56 -6.05 -15.31 19.25
CA PRO A 56 -5.06 -16.33 19.06
C PRO A 56 -3.97 -16.29 20.13
N THR A 57 -3.68 -17.44 20.74
CA THR A 57 -2.65 -17.57 21.78
C THR A 57 -1.25 -17.81 21.22
N ASP A 58 -1.15 -18.33 20.00
CA ASP A 58 0.12 -18.62 19.32
C ASP A 58 0.22 -17.83 18.01
N ILE A 59 0.49 -16.53 18.15
CA ILE A 59 0.60 -15.59 17.02
C ILE A 59 1.71 -15.99 16.05
N GLY A 60 2.76 -16.65 16.56
CA GLY A 60 3.89 -17.13 15.76
C GLY A 60 3.54 -18.20 14.73
N ASN A 61 2.44 -18.93 14.93
CA ASN A 61 1.99 -20.00 14.04
C ASN A 61 0.74 -19.67 13.22
N ILE A 62 0.22 -18.44 13.30
CA ILE A 62 -0.89 -18.00 12.46
C ILE A 62 -0.42 -17.74 11.04
N GLU A 63 -1.13 -18.31 10.07
CA GLU A 63 -0.95 -17.96 8.67
C GLU A 63 -1.35 -16.50 8.43
N PHE A 64 -0.50 -15.77 7.71
CA PHE A 64 -0.73 -14.34 7.42
C PHE A 64 -2.11 -14.12 6.79
N GLY A 65 -2.94 -13.30 7.45
CA GLY A 65 -4.28 -12.97 6.96
C GLY A 65 -5.36 -14.03 7.19
N ALA A 66 -5.11 -15.04 8.04
CA ALA A 66 -6.08 -16.09 8.35
C ALA A 66 -6.97 -15.78 9.58
N ALA A 67 -6.55 -14.86 10.45
CA ALA A 67 -7.31 -14.43 11.63
C ALA A 67 -7.65 -12.94 11.54
N PHE A 68 -8.86 -12.56 11.97
CA PHE A 68 -9.32 -11.17 11.90
C PHE A 68 -9.88 -10.70 13.24
N THR A 69 -9.66 -9.43 13.56
CA THR A 69 -10.11 -8.80 14.81
C THR A 69 -11.63 -8.65 14.91
N ASP A 70 -12.10 -8.11 16.03
CA ASP A 70 -13.53 -8.02 16.36
C ASP A 70 -14.29 -7.00 15.50
N HIS A 71 -13.61 -5.97 14.99
CA HIS A 71 -14.24 -4.86 14.28
C HIS A 71 -13.63 -4.61 12.89
N MET A 72 -14.36 -3.86 12.07
CA MET A 72 -13.90 -3.32 10.80
C MET A 72 -14.38 -1.88 10.63
N LEU A 73 -13.63 -1.07 9.88
CA LEU A 73 -14.07 0.26 9.42
C LEU A 73 -14.80 0.11 8.08
N THR A 74 -15.91 0.81 7.88
CA THR A 74 -16.61 0.93 6.60
C THR A 74 -17.07 2.37 6.35
N ILE A 75 -16.92 2.85 5.11
CA ILE A 75 -17.34 4.17 4.67
C ILE A 75 -17.91 4.04 3.26
N GLN A 76 -19.20 4.29 3.12
CA GLN A 76 -19.89 4.21 1.83
C GLN A 76 -19.78 5.53 1.07
N TRP A 77 -19.82 5.44 -0.25
CA TRP A 77 -19.89 6.58 -1.13
C TRP A 77 -20.89 6.34 -2.25
N SER A 78 -21.62 7.39 -2.64
CA SER A 78 -22.39 7.40 -3.88
C SER A 78 -22.22 8.73 -4.62
N ILE A 79 -22.39 8.71 -5.94
CA ILE A 79 -22.31 9.90 -6.78
C ILE A 79 -23.35 10.96 -6.42
N HIS A 80 -24.47 10.57 -5.81
CA HIS A 80 -25.56 11.46 -5.43
C HIS A 80 -25.37 12.09 -4.05
N ASN A 81 -24.86 11.31 -3.08
CA ASN A 81 -24.79 11.75 -1.67
C ASN A 81 -23.36 12.08 -1.20
N GLY A 82 -22.33 11.76 -2.00
CA GLY A 82 -20.94 11.85 -1.55
C GLY A 82 -20.61 10.75 -0.54
N TRP A 83 -19.66 11.04 0.36
CA TRP A 83 -19.28 10.13 1.43
C TRP A 83 -20.32 10.14 2.55
N GLU A 84 -20.71 8.94 2.98
CA GLU A 84 -21.47 8.74 4.21
C GLU A 84 -20.56 8.82 5.44
N ASN A 85 -21.16 8.85 6.62
CA ASN A 85 -20.41 8.86 7.87
C ASN A 85 -19.58 7.57 8.01
N PRO A 86 -18.33 7.66 8.48
CA PRO A 86 -17.53 6.47 8.72
C PRO A 86 -18.10 5.68 9.90
N GLU A 87 -18.00 4.34 9.81
CA GLU A 87 -18.50 3.44 10.84
C GLU A 87 -17.45 2.39 11.21
N ILE A 88 -17.11 2.30 12.49
CA ILE A 88 -16.47 1.11 13.05
C ILE A 88 -17.58 0.21 13.58
N LYS A 89 -17.65 -1.01 13.10
CA LYS A 89 -18.70 -1.97 13.46
C LYS A 89 -18.12 -3.39 13.58
N PRO A 90 -18.88 -4.36 14.15
CA PRO A 90 -18.40 -5.74 14.23
C PRO A 90 -17.99 -6.27 12.86
N TYR A 91 -16.88 -7.01 12.82
CA TYR A 91 -16.38 -7.66 11.61
C TYR A 91 -17.46 -8.57 11.01
N GLY A 92 -17.69 -8.47 9.71
CA GLY A 92 -18.69 -9.29 9.02
C GLY A 92 -18.57 -9.25 7.51
N ASN A 93 -19.37 -10.08 6.85
CA ASN A 93 -19.40 -10.16 5.40
C ASN A 93 -19.96 -8.88 4.77
N ILE A 94 -19.44 -8.52 3.60
CA ILE A 94 -19.94 -7.42 2.79
C ILE A 94 -20.99 -7.98 1.82
N SER A 95 -22.20 -7.43 1.86
CA SER A 95 -23.26 -7.76 0.90
C SER A 95 -23.11 -6.87 -0.34
N LEU A 96 -22.89 -7.47 -1.50
CA LEU A 96 -22.69 -6.76 -2.77
C LEU A 96 -23.73 -7.18 -3.79
N SER A 97 -24.09 -6.24 -4.68
CA SER A 97 -24.79 -6.60 -5.91
C SER A 97 -23.95 -7.59 -6.72
N PRO A 98 -24.54 -8.64 -7.31
CA PRO A 98 -23.82 -9.50 -8.24
C PRO A 98 -23.27 -8.75 -9.46
N ALA A 99 -23.79 -7.56 -9.77
CA ALA A 99 -23.31 -6.69 -10.84
C ALA A 99 -22.29 -5.63 -10.37
N ALA A 100 -21.78 -5.73 -9.14
CA ALA A 100 -20.80 -4.79 -8.60
C ALA A 100 -19.51 -4.79 -9.43
N LYS A 101 -19.06 -3.60 -9.85
CA LYS A 101 -17.89 -3.45 -10.75
C LYS A 101 -16.61 -4.12 -10.24
N VAL A 102 -16.40 -4.18 -8.93
CA VAL A 102 -15.27 -4.93 -8.33
C VAL A 102 -15.24 -6.40 -8.76
N LEU A 103 -16.40 -7.04 -8.89
CA LEU A 103 -16.52 -8.47 -9.22
C LEU A 103 -16.28 -8.77 -10.71
N HIS A 104 -16.40 -7.77 -11.58
CA HIS A 104 -16.33 -7.95 -13.05
C HIS A 104 -15.11 -7.30 -13.68
N TYR A 105 -14.70 -6.14 -13.18
CA TYR A 105 -13.70 -5.28 -13.82
C TYR A 105 -12.56 -4.88 -12.88
N ALA A 106 -12.46 -5.52 -11.71
CA ALA A 106 -11.41 -5.26 -10.71
C ALA A 106 -11.25 -3.76 -10.40
N VAL A 107 -12.37 -3.03 -10.30
CA VAL A 107 -12.40 -1.64 -9.83
C VAL A 107 -12.13 -1.65 -8.32
N GLU A 108 -10.88 -1.88 -7.96
CA GLU A 108 -10.43 -2.06 -6.58
C GLU A 108 -8.94 -1.71 -6.37
N GLY A 109 -8.65 -1.22 -5.18
CA GLY A 109 -7.30 -1.02 -4.68
C GLY A 109 -7.23 -1.32 -3.19
N PHE A 110 -6.03 -1.62 -2.69
CA PHE A 110 -5.83 -1.90 -1.28
C PHE A 110 -4.53 -1.33 -0.76
N GLU A 111 -4.42 -1.28 0.57
CA GLU A 111 -3.19 -0.94 1.26
C GLU A 111 -2.77 -2.01 2.27
N GLY A 112 -1.53 -1.90 2.73
CA GLY A 112 -0.96 -2.79 3.72
C GLY A 112 0.01 -2.05 4.62
N MET A 113 -0.38 -1.85 5.86
CA MET A 113 0.47 -1.24 6.88
C MET A 113 0.37 -2.00 8.19
N LYS A 114 1.26 -1.69 9.14
CA LYS A 114 1.36 -2.42 10.42
C LYS A 114 1.33 -1.48 11.61
N ALA A 115 0.63 -1.91 12.64
CA ALA A 115 0.71 -1.40 14.00
C ALA A 115 1.60 -2.32 14.84
N TYR A 116 2.47 -1.72 15.63
CA TYR A 116 3.42 -2.38 16.50
C TYR A 116 3.21 -1.92 17.93
N PHE A 117 3.27 -2.87 18.87
CA PHE A 117 3.38 -2.57 20.28
C PHE A 117 4.84 -2.27 20.62
N ASP A 118 5.09 -1.20 21.36
CA ASP A 118 6.42 -0.91 21.89
C ASP A 118 6.44 -1.18 23.38
N SER A 119 7.26 -2.16 23.75
CA SER A 119 7.44 -2.58 25.13
C SER A 119 8.12 -1.52 26.01
N SER A 120 8.82 -0.54 25.43
CA SER A 120 9.52 0.50 26.19
C SER A 120 8.61 1.54 26.82
N ASP A 121 7.47 1.85 26.20
CA ASP A 121 6.50 2.85 26.69
C ASP A 121 5.04 2.38 26.68
N GLY A 122 4.78 1.15 26.25
CA GLY A 122 3.46 0.55 26.18
C GLY A 122 2.55 1.14 25.11
N SER A 123 3.08 1.96 24.19
CA SER A 123 2.29 2.59 23.14
C SER A 123 2.20 1.74 21.87
N ILE A 124 1.18 2.00 21.07
CA ILE A 124 0.98 1.38 19.75
C ILE A 124 1.37 2.40 18.68
N ARG A 125 2.23 2.00 17.74
CA ARG A 125 2.72 2.86 16.67
C ARG A 125 2.45 2.28 15.29
N LEU A 126 2.11 3.15 14.35
CA LEU A 126 2.03 2.84 12.93
C LEU A 126 3.31 3.30 12.22
N PHE A 127 3.81 2.50 11.28
CA PHE A 127 5.00 2.86 10.51
C PHE A 127 4.63 3.64 9.24
N ARG A 128 5.02 4.93 9.19
CA ARG A 128 4.77 5.87 8.07
C ARG A 128 3.36 5.74 7.45
N PRO A 129 2.29 5.79 8.25
CA PRO A 129 0.95 5.44 7.76
C PRO A 129 0.43 6.41 6.70
N MET A 130 0.80 7.69 6.77
CA MET A 130 0.38 8.68 5.78
C MET A 130 0.86 8.34 4.36
N GLU A 131 2.06 7.77 4.22
CA GLU A 131 2.59 7.37 2.91
C GLU A 131 1.74 6.27 2.25
N ASN A 132 1.16 5.39 3.07
CA ASN A 132 0.23 4.36 2.60
C ASN A 132 -1.10 5.00 2.18
N VAL A 133 -1.63 5.95 2.97
CA VAL A 133 -2.86 6.68 2.61
C VAL A 133 -2.70 7.44 1.30
N LEU A 134 -1.59 8.14 1.11
CA LEU A 134 -1.28 8.85 -0.13
C LEU A 134 -1.16 7.89 -1.32
N ARG A 135 -0.59 6.70 -1.14
CA ARG A 135 -0.53 5.68 -2.19
C ARG A 135 -1.90 5.06 -2.49
N LEU A 136 -2.76 4.90 -1.49
CA LEU A 136 -4.16 4.49 -1.70
C LEU A 136 -4.93 5.53 -2.51
N GLN A 137 -4.75 6.83 -2.22
CA GLN A 137 -5.38 7.91 -3.00
C GLN A 137 -4.93 7.89 -4.47
N ARG A 138 -3.62 7.72 -4.73
CA ARG A 138 -3.11 7.56 -6.11
C ARG A 138 -3.70 6.33 -6.80
N THR A 139 -3.80 5.21 -6.09
CA THR A 139 -4.43 3.98 -6.60
C THR A 139 -5.91 4.21 -6.89
N ALA A 140 -6.63 4.90 -6.01
CA ALA A 140 -8.04 5.24 -6.19
C ALA A 140 -8.25 6.12 -7.43
N GLU A 141 -7.42 7.14 -7.63
CA GLU A 141 -7.45 7.98 -8.83
C GLU A 141 -7.21 7.14 -10.10
N ARG A 142 -6.22 6.24 -10.10
CA ARG A 142 -5.95 5.35 -11.24
C ARG A 142 -7.11 4.40 -11.55
N MET A 143 -7.88 3.99 -10.53
CA MET A 143 -9.04 3.10 -10.65
C MET A 143 -10.37 3.84 -10.85
N CYS A 144 -10.36 5.17 -11.04
CA CYS A 144 -11.57 5.99 -11.14
C CYS A 144 -12.52 5.83 -9.93
N LEU A 145 -11.94 5.64 -8.74
CA LEU A 145 -12.64 5.62 -7.46
C LEU A 145 -12.69 7.05 -6.87
N PRO A 146 -13.69 7.34 -6.00
CA PRO A 146 -13.88 8.69 -5.49
C PRO A 146 -12.71 9.15 -4.62
N LYS A 147 -12.35 10.43 -4.74
CA LYS A 147 -11.34 11.07 -3.89
C LYS A 147 -11.85 11.19 -2.45
N PHE A 148 -10.93 11.17 -1.49
CA PHE A 148 -11.24 11.32 -0.07
C PHE A 148 -10.15 12.09 0.67
N ASP A 149 -10.51 12.72 1.78
CA ASP A 149 -9.59 13.37 2.72
C ASP A 149 -8.72 12.32 3.45
N GLY A 150 -7.42 12.33 3.15
CA GLY A 150 -6.46 11.35 3.68
C GLY A 150 -6.19 11.51 5.18
N ASP A 151 -6.22 12.73 5.71
CA ASP A 151 -5.99 12.98 7.13
C ASP A 151 -7.17 12.45 7.96
N GLU A 152 -8.40 12.71 7.49
CA GLU A 152 -9.62 12.22 8.13
C GLU A 152 -9.71 10.69 8.07
N PHE A 153 -9.33 10.09 6.93
CA PHE A 153 -9.27 8.64 6.80
C PHE A 153 -8.22 8.02 7.75
N LEU A 154 -7.03 8.62 7.86
CA LEU A 154 -6.01 8.13 8.78
C LEU A 154 -6.47 8.17 10.24
N LYS A 155 -7.16 9.24 10.66
CA LYS A 155 -7.75 9.32 12.01
C LYS A 155 -8.74 8.17 12.24
N CYS A 156 -9.57 7.82 11.26
CA CYS A 156 -10.48 6.67 11.35
C CYS A 156 -9.74 5.34 11.48
N LEU A 157 -8.64 5.14 10.73
CA LEU A 157 -7.78 3.95 10.88
C LEU A 157 -7.16 3.86 12.27
N MET A 158 -6.68 4.98 12.80
CA MET A 158 -6.14 5.05 14.16
C MET A 158 -7.21 4.73 15.21
N GLU A 159 -8.45 5.19 15.03
CA GLU A 159 -9.54 4.86 15.95
C GLU A 159 -9.92 3.38 15.89
N LEU A 160 -9.92 2.76 14.69
CA LEU A 160 -10.13 1.31 14.55
C LEU A 160 -9.05 0.51 15.33
N VAL A 161 -7.78 0.90 15.21
CA VAL A 161 -6.69 0.27 15.98
C VAL A 161 -6.87 0.49 17.49
N LYS A 162 -7.37 1.64 17.93
CA LYS A 162 -7.66 1.87 19.37
C LYS A 162 -8.80 0.99 19.88
N VAL A 163 -9.85 0.82 19.09
CA VAL A 163 -10.99 -0.05 19.43
C VAL A 163 -10.52 -1.50 19.59
N ASP A 164 -9.67 -1.97 18.67
CA ASP A 164 -9.12 -3.33 18.67
C ASP A 164 -7.70 -3.42 19.27
N LYS A 165 -7.32 -2.50 20.15
CA LYS A 165 -5.93 -2.40 20.67
C LYS A 165 -5.42 -3.69 21.32
N ASP A 166 -6.32 -4.47 21.92
CA ASP A 166 -5.98 -5.72 22.62
C ASP A 166 -5.65 -6.86 21.63
N TRP A 167 -5.89 -6.66 20.33
CA TRP A 167 -5.43 -7.55 19.27
C TRP A 167 -4.02 -7.25 18.78
N VAL A 168 -3.41 -6.12 19.18
CA VAL A 168 -2.03 -5.83 18.83
C VAL A 168 -1.12 -6.79 19.59
N PRO A 169 -0.34 -7.65 18.88
CA PRO A 169 0.59 -8.57 19.52
C PRO A 169 1.60 -7.80 20.36
N LYS A 170 1.95 -8.33 21.53
CA LYS A 170 2.91 -7.70 22.45
C LYS A 170 4.33 -8.20 22.25
N GLU A 171 4.50 -9.27 21.48
CA GLU A 171 5.81 -9.82 21.12
C GLU A 171 6.48 -8.93 20.06
N ASP A 172 7.75 -8.57 20.28
CA ASP A 172 8.50 -7.63 19.44
C ASP A 172 8.60 -8.03 17.96
N SER A 173 8.51 -9.33 17.67
CA SER A 173 8.61 -9.89 16.31
C SER A 173 7.25 -10.01 15.59
N CYS A 174 6.16 -9.64 16.26
CA CYS A 174 4.79 -9.71 15.78
C CYS A 174 4.22 -8.31 15.50
N SER A 175 3.10 -8.24 14.80
CA SER A 175 2.45 -6.97 14.46
C SER A 175 0.96 -7.16 14.19
N LEU A 176 0.19 -6.07 14.25
CA LEU A 176 -1.18 -6.05 13.74
C LEU A 176 -1.18 -5.44 12.34
N TYR A 177 -1.59 -6.20 11.34
CA TYR A 177 -1.65 -5.76 9.96
C TYR A 177 -3.00 -5.11 9.67
N LEU A 178 -2.97 -3.89 9.13
CA LEU A 178 -4.12 -3.13 8.65
C LEU A 178 -4.25 -3.34 7.14
N ARG A 179 -5.46 -3.69 6.69
CA ARG A 179 -5.82 -3.86 5.27
C ARG A 179 -6.92 -2.85 4.88
N PRO A 180 -6.60 -1.57 4.64
CA PRO A 180 -7.51 -0.68 3.92
C PRO A 180 -7.79 -1.25 2.53
N THR A 181 -9.03 -1.16 2.07
CA THR A 181 -9.46 -1.66 0.76
C THR A 181 -10.58 -0.79 0.23
N PHE A 182 -10.52 -0.46 -1.05
CA PHE A 182 -11.42 0.45 -1.72
C PHE A 182 -11.97 -0.19 -2.98
N ILE A 183 -13.28 -0.37 -3.06
CA ILE A 183 -13.94 -1.13 -4.13
C ILE A 183 -15.09 -0.35 -4.76
N GLY A 184 -15.29 -0.51 -6.07
CA GLY A 184 -16.48 -0.01 -6.78
C GLY A 184 -17.66 -0.97 -6.63
N THR A 185 -18.72 -0.53 -5.96
CA THR A 185 -19.88 -1.36 -5.59
C THR A 185 -21.09 -1.17 -6.50
N GLY A 186 -21.04 -0.19 -7.41
CA GLY A 186 -22.15 0.18 -8.29
C GLY A 186 -22.77 -1.00 -9.06
N PRO A 187 -24.11 -1.16 -9.06
CA PRO A 187 -24.80 -2.35 -9.57
C PRO A 187 -25.01 -2.32 -11.09
N THR A 188 -23.94 -2.09 -11.86
CA THR A 188 -24.02 -1.95 -13.32
C THR A 188 -22.88 -2.69 -14.01
N LEU A 189 -23.21 -3.37 -15.12
CA LEU A 189 -22.23 -4.05 -15.96
C LEU A 189 -21.56 -3.11 -16.98
N GLY A 190 -21.98 -1.85 -17.09
CA GLY A 190 -21.30 -0.90 -17.96
C GLY A 190 -19.85 -0.68 -17.52
N VAL A 191 -18.91 -0.67 -18.47
CA VAL A 191 -17.50 -0.31 -18.20
C VAL A 191 -17.42 1.22 -18.16
N SER A 192 -17.56 1.76 -16.94
CA SER A 192 -17.60 3.19 -16.65
C SER A 192 -17.12 3.43 -15.23
N GLU A 193 -16.89 4.70 -14.87
CA GLU A 193 -16.62 5.11 -13.49
C GLU A 193 -17.64 4.55 -12.50
N ALA A 194 -17.19 4.29 -11.27
CA ALA A 194 -18.05 3.77 -10.21
C ALA A 194 -19.01 4.88 -9.73
N ASN A 195 -20.31 4.59 -9.72
CA ASN A 195 -21.34 5.48 -9.15
C ASN A 195 -21.59 5.21 -7.66
N GLU A 196 -21.13 4.08 -7.15
CA GLU A 196 -21.11 3.70 -5.74
C GLU A 196 -19.78 3.02 -5.42
N ALA A 197 -19.28 3.24 -4.21
CA ALA A 197 -18.04 2.66 -3.74
C ALA A 197 -18.07 2.39 -2.23
N LEU A 198 -17.18 1.50 -1.79
CA LEU A 198 -16.98 1.18 -0.38
C LEU A 198 -15.49 1.24 -0.05
N LEU A 199 -15.13 2.10 0.89
CA LEU A 199 -13.81 2.11 1.52
C LEU A 199 -13.93 1.43 2.90
N TYR A 200 -13.15 0.39 3.12
CA TYR A 200 -13.18 -0.37 4.38
C TYR A 200 -11.78 -0.72 4.87
N CYS A 201 -11.65 -1.10 6.14
CA CYS A 201 -10.41 -1.63 6.69
C CYS A 201 -10.68 -2.78 7.64
N ILE A 202 -9.91 -3.86 7.48
CA ILE A 202 -9.89 -5.03 8.38
C ILE A 202 -8.50 -5.21 8.97
N LEU A 203 -8.43 -5.81 10.17
CA LEU A 203 -7.19 -6.00 10.90
C LEU A 203 -6.92 -7.50 11.10
N SER A 204 -5.64 -7.89 11.02
CA SER A 204 -5.19 -9.28 11.22
C SER A 204 -3.90 -9.30 12.05
N PRO A 205 -3.82 -10.06 13.15
CA PRO A 205 -2.54 -10.29 13.82
C PRO A 205 -1.61 -11.08 12.89
N VAL A 206 -0.31 -10.80 12.97
CA VAL A 206 0.73 -11.37 12.11
C VAL A 206 1.96 -11.73 12.94
N GLY A 207 2.36 -13.00 12.87
CA GLY A 207 3.60 -13.50 13.46
C GLY A 207 4.87 -13.09 12.70
N PRO A 208 6.05 -13.51 13.18
CA PRO A 208 7.31 -13.22 12.52
C PRO A 208 7.43 -13.98 11.19
N TYR A 209 7.99 -13.31 10.19
CA TYR A 209 8.40 -13.99 8.95
C TYR A 209 9.61 -14.92 9.18
N PHE A 210 10.46 -14.62 10.17
CA PHE A 210 11.66 -15.40 10.52
C PHE A 210 11.55 -15.96 11.94
N LYS A 211 10.95 -17.15 12.09
CA LYS A 211 10.62 -17.76 13.40
C LYS A 211 11.84 -18.04 14.29
N THR A 212 13.01 -18.27 13.71
CA THR A 212 14.24 -18.66 14.44
C THR A 212 15.19 -17.50 14.71
N GLY A 213 14.82 -16.26 14.36
CA GLY A 213 15.71 -15.10 14.46
C GLY A 213 16.83 -15.05 13.41
N SER A 214 17.06 -16.15 12.67
CA SER A 214 17.96 -16.20 11.52
C SER A 214 17.22 -15.90 10.21
N PHE A 215 17.86 -15.09 9.35
CA PHE A 215 17.37 -14.84 8.00
C PHE A 215 17.29 -16.17 7.22
N LYS A 216 16.11 -16.48 6.68
CA LYS A 216 15.92 -17.62 5.78
C LYS A 216 15.87 -17.10 4.34
N PRO A 217 16.90 -17.34 3.52
CA PRO A 217 16.88 -16.92 2.13
C PRO A 217 15.76 -17.63 1.37
N VAL A 218 15.29 -16.99 0.30
CA VAL A 218 14.28 -17.54 -0.61
C VAL A 218 14.90 -17.78 -1.98
N SER A 219 14.50 -18.85 -2.64
CA SER A 219 14.86 -19.10 -4.03
C SER A 219 13.84 -18.48 -4.99
N LEU A 220 14.34 -17.95 -6.10
CA LEU A 220 13.57 -17.14 -7.04
C LEU A 220 13.50 -17.80 -8.41
N MET A 221 12.29 -17.90 -8.97
CA MET A 221 12.10 -18.25 -10.37
C MET A 221 12.19 -16.99 -11.22
N ALA A 222 13.17 -16.92 -12.12
CA ALA A 222 13.30 -15.86 -13.13
C ALA A 222 12.92 -16.43 -14.50
N ASP A 223 11.75 -16.04 -15.03
CA ASP A 223 11.22 -16.57 -16.29
C ASP A 223 10.55 -15.43 -17.09
N SER A 224 11.23 -14.98 -18.15
CA SER A 224 10.86 -13.80 -18.94
C SER A 224 9.54 -13.94 -19.71
N ARG A 225 8.93 -15.13 -19.73
CA ARG A 225 7.60 -15.34 -20.31
C ARG A 225 6.49 -14.72 -19.47
N PHE A 226 6.75 -14.42 -18.19
CA PHE A 226 5.80 -13.78 -17.29
C PHE A 226 6.21 -12.33 -17.02
N VAL A 227 5.32 -11.40 -17.39
CA VAL A 227 5.50 -9.97 -17.16
C VAL A 227 4.50 -9.50 -16.12
N ARG A 228 4.99 -8.86 -15.05
CA ARG A 228 4.13 -8.35 -13.96
C ARG A 228 3.47 -7.01 -14.30
N SER A 229 4.21 -6.12 -14.96
CA SER A 229 3.79 -4.76 -15.30
C SER A 229 4.52 -4.29 -16.55
N TRP A 230 4.00 -3.24 -17.18
CA TRP A 230 4.56 -2.63 -18.40
C TRP A 230 4.35 -1.11 -18.37
N HIS A 231 5.15 -0.36 -19.11
CA HIS A 231 4.98 1.10 -19.19
C HIS A 231 3.62 1.47 -19.77
N GLY A 232 2.95 2.45 -19.17
CA GLY A 232 1.56 2.80 -19.46
C GLY A 232 0.52 1.90 -18.79
N GLY A 233 0.93 0.80 -18.16
CA GLY A 233 0.11 -0.04 -17.31
C GLY A 233 -0.22 0.62 -15.95
N CYS A 234 -0.45 -0.18 -14.92
CA CYS A 234 -0.74 0.32 -13.57
C CYS A 234 0.11 -0.34 -12.47
N GLY A 235 1.31 -0.83 -12.81
CA GLY A 235 2.20 -1.54 -11.87
C GLY A 235 2.64 -0.72 -10.66
N ASP A 236 2.67 0.61 -10.82
CA ASP A 236 2.95 1.61 -9.80
C ASP A 236 1.77 1.89 -8.84
N SER A 237 0.61 1.28 -9.10
CA SER A 237 -0.60 1.39 -8.29
C SER A 237 -0.87 0.07 -7.55
N LYS A 238 -1.42 0.15 -6.33
CA LYS A 238 -1.71 -1.04 -5.52
C LYS A 238 -3.10 -1.61 -5.81
N ALA A 239 -3.40 -1.76 -7.10
CA ALA A 239 -4.68 -2.24 -7.63
C ALA A 239 -4.76 -3.77 -7.60
N GLY A 240 -5.95 -4.32 -7.31
CA GLY A 240 -6.15 -5.78 -7.23
C GLY A 240 -5.79 -6.53 -8.52
N GLY A 241 -6.06 -5.90 -9.67
CA GLY A 241 -5.72 -6.41 -11.00
C GLY A 241 -4.22 -6.69 -11.23
N ASN A 242 -3.32 -6.08 -10.46
CA ASN A 242 -1.87 -6.34 -10.55
C ASN A 242 -1.42 -7.61 -9.82
N TYR A 243 -2.32 -8.23 -9.04
CA TYR A 243 -1.98 -9.37 -8.19
C TYR A 243 -2.58 -10.67 -8.70
N ALA A 244 -3.84 -10.66 -9.15
CA ALA A 244 -4.53 -11.88 -9.60
C ALA A 244 -3.76 -12.65 -10.71
N PRO A 245 -3.21 -12.00 -11.76
CA PRO A 245 -2.44 -12.70 -12.79
C PRO A 245 -1.13 -13.33 -12.28
N THR A 246 -0.59 -12.83 -11.16
CA THR A 246 0.69 -13.31 -10.61
C THR A 246 0.57 -14.70 -9.98
N LEU A 247 -0.64 -15.12 -9.60
CA LEU A 247 -0.91 -16.41 -8.97
C LEU A 247 -0.48 -17.60 -9.83
N PHE A 248 -0.62 -17.48 -11.16
CA PHE A 248 -0.18 -18.52 -12.09
C PHE A 248 1.34 -18.66 -12.09
N ALA A 249 2.08 -17.56 -12.23
CA ALA A 249 3.54 -17.56 -12.19
C ALA A 249 4.06 -18.06 -10.83
N GLN A 250 3.41 -17.69 -9.72
CA GLN A 250 3.75 -18.19 -8.39
C GLN A 250 3.49 -19.71 -8.25
N ALA A 251 2.45 -20.25 -8.90
CA ALA A 251 2.23 -21.69 -8.95
C ALA A 251 3.32 -22.41 -9.77
N GLU A 252 3.74 -21.84 -10.89
CA GLU A 252 4.87 -22.36 -11.69
C GLU A 252 6.20 -22.31 -10.92
N ALA A 253 6.46 -21.23 -10.18
CA ALA A 253 7.63 -21.12 -9.30
C ALA A 253 7.67 -22.26 -8.28
N ARG A 254 6.54 -22.53 -7.61
CA ARG A 254 6.44 -23.65 -6.66
C ARG A 254 6.69 -25.00 -7.30
N LYS A 255 6.22 -25.25 -8.53
CA LYS A 255 6.52 -26.49 -9.28
C LYS A 255 8.01 -26.67 -9.55
N ARG A 256 8.78 -25.58 -9.59
CA ARG A 256 10.24 -25.56 -9.75
C ARG A 256 11.00 -25.47 -8.42
N ASN A 257 10.32 -25.68 -7.29
CA ASN A 257 10.86 -25.53 -5.93
C ASN A 257 11.38 -24.12 -5.63
N CYS A 258 10.84 -23.10 -6.29
CA CYS A 258 11.11 -21.69 -5.96
C CYS A 258 10.03 -21.12 -5.02
N GLU A 259 10.44 -20.38 -3.99
CA GLU A 259 9.50 -19.74 -3.07
C GLU A 259 8.85 -18.48 -3.64
N GLN A 260 9.53 -17.74 -4.52
CA GLN A 260 9.04 -16.49 -5.11
C GLN A 260 9.40 -16.37 -6.60
N VAL A 261 8.82 -15.37 -7.26
CA VAL A 261 9.12 -14.99 -8.65
C VAL A 261 10.04 -13.77 -8.66
N LEU A 262 11.13 -13.82 -9.43
CA LEU A 262 11.89 -12.63 -9.83
C LEU A 262 11.27 -12.09 -11.11
N TRP A 263 10.69 -10.90 -11.06
CA TRP A 263 10.00 -10.32 -12.20
C TRP A 263 11.00 -9.68 -13.16
N LEU A 264 10.97 -10.14 -14.41
CA LEU A 264 11.79 -9.64 -15.50
C LEU A 264 10.94 -8.78 -16.44
N TYR A 265 11.54 -7.76 -17.04
CA TYR A 265 10.90 -6.89 -18.02
C TYR A 265 11.83 -6.61 -19.21
N GLY A 266 11.25 -6.40 -20.39
CA GLY A 266 12.00 -6.03 -21.59
C GLY A 266 12.79 -7.17 -22.22
N GLU A 267 13.35 -6.90 -23.41
CA GLU A 267 14.21 -7.83 -24.14
C GLU A 267 15.55 -8.06 -23.41
N ASP A 268 16.01 -7.05 -22.69
CA ASP A 268 17.22 -7.02 -21.88
C ASP A 268 17.03 -7.63 -20.47
N GLN A 269 15.85 -8.15 -20.16
CA GLN A 269 15.55 -8.85 -18.90
C GLN A 269 15.91 -8.02 -17.65
N GLN A 270 15.45 -6.78 -17.63
CA GLN A 270 15.54 -5.89 -16.48
C GLN A 270 14.91 -6.55 -15.26
N ILE A 271 15.63 -6.54 -14.15
CA ILE A 271 15.16 -7.03 -12.86
C ILE A 271 14.29 -5.93 -12.23
N THR A 272 13.04 -6.26 -11.90
CA THR A 272 12.07 -5.28 -11.41
C THR A 272 11.70 -5.47 -9.93
N GLU A 273 10.97 -6.54 -9.61
CA GLU A 273 10.47 -6.83 -8.25
C GLU A 273 10.65 -8.32 -7.91
N VAL A 274 10.56 -8.67 -6.62
CA VAL A 274 10.56 -10.05 -6.13
C VAL A 274 9.21 -10.36 -5.51
N GLY A 275 8.38 -11.15 -6.19
CA GLY A 275 7.03 -11.46 -5.74
C GLY A 275 6.20 -10.20 -5.55
N THR A 276 5.91 -9.84 -4.29
CA THR A 276 5.21 -8.60 -3.91
C THR A 276 6.11 -7.61 -3.17
N MET A 277 7.43 -7.70 -3.35
CA MET A 277 8.45 -6.90 -2.69
C MET A 277 9.28 -6.14 -3.72
N ASN A 278 9.75 -4.94 -3.35
CA ASN A 278 10.78 -4.27 -4.11
C ASN A 278 12.12 -5.01 -3.98
N LEU A 279 13.00 -4.82 -4.96
CA LEU A 279 14.31 -5.44 -5.03
C LEU A 279 15.42 -4.42 -4.71
N PHE A 280 16.39 -4.86 -3.92
CA PHE A 280 17.67 -4.18 -3.70
C PHE A 280 18.82 -5.16 -3.97
N ILE A 281 19.88 -4.66 -4.59
CA ILE A 281 21.15 -5.38 -4.79
C ILE A 281 22.24 -4.54 -4.12
N TYR A 282 23.01 -5.15 -3.24
CA TYR A 282 24.20 -4.55 -2.67
C TYR A 282 25.41 -5.29 -3.21
N LEU A 283 26.31 -4.58 -3.87
CA LEU A 283 27.45 -5.14 -4.61
C LEU A 283 28.60 -4.15 -4.68
N GLU A 284 29.77 -4.61 -5.12
CA GLU A 284 30.82 -3.75 -5.65
C GLU A 284 30.52 -3.40 -7.12
N ASN A 285 30.49 -2.12 -7.47
CA ASN A 285 30.25 -1.69 -8.85
C ASN A 285 31.51 -1.85 -9.73
N GLU A 286 31.40 -1.56 -11.02
CA GLU A 286 32.52 -1.73 -11.97
C GLU A 286 33.74 -0.82 -11.70
N ASN A 287 33.57 0.20 -10.86
CA ASN A 287 34.63 1.10 -10.42
C ASN A 287 35.27 0.68 -9.09
N GLY A 288 34.86 -0.45 -8.49
CA GLY A 288 35.34 -0.90 -7.20
C GLY A 288 34.69 -0.20 -6.00
N GLU A 289 33.51 0.42 -6.19
CA GLU A 289 32.79 1.11 -5.10
C GLU A 289 31.62 0.24 -4.61
N GLU A 290 31.44 0.12 -3.29
CA GLU A 290 30.22 -0.45 -2.72
C GLU A 290 28.99 0.38 -3.15
N GLU A 291 27.98 -0.30 -3.67
CA GLU A 291 26.78 0.31 -4.25
C GLU A 291 25.52 -0.46 -3.84
N LEU A 292 24.52 0.27 -3.34
CA LEU A 292 23.16 -0.20 -3.17
C LEU A 292 22.31 0.24 -4.38
N VAL A 293 21.91 -0.74 -5.19
CA VAL A 293 21.11 -0.56 -6.40
C VAL A 293 19.66 -0.98 -6.16
N THR A 294 18.71 -0.21 -6.69
CA THR A 294 17.30 -0.61 -6.81
C THR A 294 16.72 -0.07 -8.13
N PRO A 295 15.79 -0.77 -8.79
CA PRO A 295 15.15 -0.27 -10.00
C PRO A 295 14.44 1.08 -9.78
N PRO A 296 14.42 2.00 -10.77
CA PRO A 296 13.81 3.31 -10.65
C PRO A 296 12.28 3.25 -10.65
N LEU A 297 11.62 4.34 -10.25
CA LEU A 297 10.15 4.46 -10.29
C LEU A 297 9.70 5.00 -11.66
N ASP A 298 9.64 4.13 -12.66
CA ASP A 298 9.34 4.44 -14.07
C ASP A 298 7.96 3.95 -14.55
N GLY A 299 7.09 3.58 -13.60
CA GLY A 299 5.76 3.03 -13.83
C GLY A 299 5.68 1.50 -13.75
N LEU A 300 6.80 0.79 -13.79
CA LEU A 300 6.83 -0.68 -13.62
C LEU A 300 6.75 -1.08 -12.14
N ILE A 301 7.43 -0.30 -11.28
CA ILE A 301 7.71 -0.62 -9.89
C ILE A 301 6.67 0.02 -8.96
N LEU A 302 6.15 -0.76 -8.01
CA LEU A 302 5.30 -0.23 -6.96
C LEU A 302 6.18 0.60 -5.99
N PRO A 303 5.90 1.91 -5.76
CA PRO A 303 6.64 2.72 -4.78
C PRO A 303 6.42 2.22 -3.35
N GLY A 304 7.24 1.27 -2.90
CA GLY A 304 7.17 0.65 -1.58
C GLY A 304 7.59 1.60 -0.47
N ILE A 305 6.89 1.54 0.66
CA ILE A 305 7.22 2.37 1.82
C ILE A 305 8.50 1.88 2.50
N THR A 306 8.72 0.56 2.51
CA THR A 306 10.00 -0.04 2.95
C THR A 306 11.13 0.36 2.01
N ARG A 307 10.93 0.32 0.68
CA ARG A 307 11.91 0.80 -0.31
C ARG A 307 12.32 2.24 -0.04
N MET A 308 11.35 3.13 0.08
CA MET A 308 11.60 4.54 0.39
C MET A 308 12.38 4.70 1.71
N SER A 309 11.96 3.99 2.77
CA SER A 309 12.62 4.09 4.07
C SER A 309 14.04 3.53 4.07
N MET A 310 14.31 2.46 3.32
CA MET A 310 15.67 1.93 3.14
C MET A 310 16.57 2.93 2.41
N LEU A 311 16.07 3.57 1.35
CA LEU A 311 16.81 4.63 0.65
C LEU A 311 17.05 5.84 1.55
N ASP A 312 16.06 6.27 2.33
CA ASP A 312 16.20 7.39 3.28
C ASP A 312 17.28 7.09 4.34
N LEU A 313 17.30 5.86 4.86
CA LEU A 313 18.31 5.42 5.85
C LEU A 313 19.71 5.34 5.22
N ALA A 314 19.85 4.67 4.07
CA ALA A 314 21.12 4.55 3.39
C ALA A 314 21.72 5.93 3.05
N ARG A 315 20.88 6.88 2.60
CA ARG A 315 21.29 8.27 2.34
C ARG A 315 21.74 9.00 3.60
N GLN A 316 21.14 8.70 4.75
CA GLN A 316 21.55 9.28 6.03
C GLN A 316 22.88 8.73 6.53
N TRP A 317 23.13 7.42 6.33
CA TRP A 317 24.42 6.82 6.66
C TRP A 317 25.53 7.35 5.78
N ASN A 318 25.27 7.49 4.48
CA ASN A 318 26.23 8.05 3.51
C ASN A 318 27.58 7.30 3.52
N GLU A 319 27.53 5.97 3.63
CA GLU A 319 28.69 5.07 3.72
C GLU A 319 29.04 4.41 2.38
N PHE A 320 28.05 4.27 1.49
CA PHE A 320 28.18 3.63 0.18
C PHE A 320 27.32 4.36 -0.85
N LYS A 321 27.56 4.07 -2.13
CA LYS A 321 26.84 4.69 -3.24
C LYS A 321 25.40 4.16 -3.31
N ILE A 322 24.45 5.03 -3.69
CA ILE A 322 23.04 4.66 -3.81
C ILE A 322 22.58 5.01 -5.22
N SER A 323 22.08 4.01 -5.94
CA SER A 323 21.70 4.17 -7.35
C SER A 323 20.31 3.62 -7.61
N GLU A 324 19.37 4.51 -7.92
CA GLU A 324 18.06 4.15 -8.49
C GLU A 324 18.22 4.01 -10.01
N ARG A 325 18.61 2.82 -10.49
CA ARG A 325 18.93 2.57 -11.91
C ARG A 325 18.47 1.19 -12.37
N GLN A 326 18.30 1.04 -13.68
CA GLN A 326 18.04 -0.27 -14.27
C GLN A 326 19.20 -1.22 -14.00
N TYR A 327 18.86 -2.50 -13.80
CA TYR A 327 19.80 -3.58 -13.57
C TYR A 327 19.26 -4.84 -14.24
N THR A 328 20.06 -5.46 -15.10
CA THR A 328 19.63 -6.59 -15.93
C THR A 328 20.08 -7.93 -15.36
N MET A 329 19.52 -9.02 -15.88
CA MET A 329 20.05 -10.36 -15.61
C MET A 329 21.50 -10.53 -16.07
N ASP A 330 21.89 -9.91 -17.19
CA ASP A 330 23.27 -9.96 -17.67
C ASP A 330 24.23 -9.23 -16.74
N ASP A 331 23.83 -8.06 -16.21
CA ASP A 331 24.60 -7.34 -15.18
C ASP A 331 24.83 -8.21 -13.94
N LEU A 332 23.76 -8.88 -13.47
CA LEU A 332 23.81 -9.75 -12.31
C LEU A 332 24.73 -10.96 -12.54
N ILE A 333 24.61 -11.62 -13.69
CA ILE A 333 25.44 -12.76 -14.07
C ILE A 333 26.91 -12.34 -14.17
N LYS A 334 27.19 -11.17 -14.75
CA LYS A 334 28.55 -10.62 -14.84
C LYS A 334 29.12 -10.36 -13.45
N ALA A 335 28.40 -9.67 -12.57
CA ALA A 335 28.83 -9.39 -11.20
C ALA A 335 29.12 -10.67 -10.41
N LEU A 336 28.25 -11.67 -10.50
CA LEU A 336 28.45 -12.97 -9.85
C LEU A 336 29.69 -13.71 -10.34
N LYS A 337 29.98 -13.67 -11.65
CA LYS A 337 31.20 -14.28 -12.23
C LYS A 337 32.47 -13.56 -11.76
N GLU A 338 32.39 -12.25 -11.59
CA GLU A 338 33.48 -11.40 -11.14
C GLU A 338 33.62 -11.36 -9.60
N GLN A 339 32.72 -12.05 -8.87
CA GLN A 339 32.67 -12.05 -7.40
C GLN A 339 32.52 -10.66 -6.77
N ARG A 340 31.76 -9.80 -7.46
CA ARG A 340 31.43 -8.44 -7.01
C ARG A 340 30.12 -8.38 -6.23
#